data_AF-A0A953JYJ8-F1
#
_entry.id   AF-A0A953JYJ8-F1
#
_cell.length_a   1.000
_cell.length_b   1.000
_cell.length_c   1.000
_cell.angle_alpha   90.00
_cell.angle_beta   90.00
_cell.angle_gamma   90.00
#
_symmetry.space_group_name_H-M   'P 1'
#
loop_
_entity.id
_entity.type
_entity.pdbx_description
1 polymer ?
#
loop_
_entity_poly.entity_id
_entity_poly.type
_entity_poly.pdbx_seq_one_letter_code
_entity_poly.pdbx_strand_id
1 'polypeptide(L)'
;MKNLLHTFHVQLNFEILNKISALDRFGGEWIGIERREGIQTLKQLKSIATVSSVGASTRIEGSKMTNDEIREFIFTHVKIEKLEDRDQQEVLGYYNVLDLISESYTDIDISENGLKYLHHLLLKYSHKDQYHRGKYKLTANSVEASHPDGSKTTIFKTSEPGIETEDSMRALIEWYRKDNTAHALIKSAVFVYEFLSIHPFQDGNGRLSRLIASLLLLKNGYPWIQYVSFEHEIEQRKAEYYQVLMDCQQQRPGEDITSWILFFLDCLYNIQEKLKRKLDQRKSENQLSPRDKMIYMFIDSHPGCKSGEISKKLNIPLPTIKKLLSEMIQSKLISKYGNGPGTNYTTEKLTVIKTDIALKFEKNHFSKSFTLLNRHSFITIKKIILIPLFDWKKPDEWTSRIFKENPELHIECKNKKGDDRSQLFSISGFISPIHYQPVFTFSHPIHIPMNLWEDEPRDNEFPIEVTLTLKSLAEELSFDVMLVYDGALEAN
;
A
#
# COMPACT_ATOMS: atom_id res chain seq x y z
N MET A 1 -13.43 -9.08 -31.73
CA MET A 1 -14.00 -7.96 -32.49
C MET A 1 -13.31 -6.69 -32.03
N LYS A 2 -12.75 -5.89 -32.94
CA LYS A 2 -12.26 -4.54 -32.61
C LYS A 2 -13.46 -3.60 -32.63
N ASN A 3 -13.79 -3.04 -31.47
CA ASN A 3 -14.84 -2.04 -31.33
C ASN A 3 -14.20 -0.64 -31.34
N LEU A 4 -14.88 0.32 -31.95
CA LEU A 4 -14.50 1.73 -31.86
C LEU A 4 -15.24 2.36 -30.67
N LEU A 5 -14.50 2.82 -29.67
CA LEU A 5 -15.05 3.52 -28.50
C LEU A 5 -14.39 4.89 -28.39
N HIS A 6 -15.19 5.95 -28.44
CA HIS A 6 -14.71 7.32 -28.66
C HIS A 6 -13.92 7.40 -29.98
N THR A 7 -12.60 7.51 -29.91
CA THR A 7 -11.65 7.53 -31.04
C THR A 7 -10.72 6.31 -31.04
N PHE A 8 -10.92 5.36 -30.11
CA PHE A 8 -9.99 4.26 -29.84
C PHE A 8 -10.47 2.90 -30.30
N HIS A 9 -9.52 2.05 -30.67
CA HIS A 9 -9.75 0.64 -30.87
C HIS A 9 -9.70 -0.11 -29.54
N VAL A 10 -10.69 -0.97 -29.31
CA VAL A 10 -10.78 -1.84 -28.13
C VAL A 10 -11.15 -3.25 -28.57
N GLN A 11 -10.32 -4.22 -28.19
CA GLN A 11 -10.60 -5.63 -28.37
C GLN A 11 -11.17 -6.23 -27.08
N LEU A 12 -12.49 -6.46 -27.06
CA LEU A 12 -13.13 -7.19 -25.96
C LEU A 12 -12.82 -8.69 -26.10
N ASN A 13 -12.03 -9.23 -25.18
CA ASN A 13 -11.68 -10.64 -25.08
C ASN A 13 -12.33 -11.28 -23.84
N PHE A 14 -12.24 -12.61 -23.71
CA PHE A 14 -12.82 -13.33 -22.58
C PHE A 14 -12.23 -12.90 -21.23
N GLU A 15 -10.98 -12.46 -21.20
CA GLU A 15 -10.36 -11.97 -19.97
C GLU A 15 -11.03 -10.69 -19.45
N ILE A 16 -11.23 -9.70 -20.33
CA ILE A 16 -11.98 -8.46 -20.00
C ILE A 16 -13.40 -8.81 -19.54
N LEU A 17 -14.09 -9.68 -20.28
CA LEU A 17 -15.47 -10.07 -19.96
C LEU A 17 -15.56 -10.77 -18.59
N ASN A 18 -14.60 -11.64 -18.26
CA ASN A 18 -14.55 -12.31 -16.97
C ASN A 18 -14.29 -11.32 -15.82
N LYS A 19 -13.41 -10.34 -16.01
CA LYS A 19 -13.15 -9.29 -15.01
C LYS A 19 -14.38 -8.41 -14.79
N ILE A 20 -15.04 -7.96 -15.87
CA ILE A 20 -16.30 -7.21 -15.79
C ILE A 20 -17.34 -8.02 -15.00
N SER A 21 -17.56 -9.28 -15.38
CA SER A 21 -18.54 -10.14 -14.70
C SER A 21 -18.23 -10.31 -13.21
N ALA A 22 -16.96 -10.46 -12.83
CA ALA A 22 -16.55 -10.57 -11.43
C ALA A 22 -16.77 -9.27 -10.66
N LEU A 23 -16.50 -8.12 -11.28
CA LEU A 23 -16.70 -6.78 -10.71
C LEU A 23 -18.18 -6.45 -10.51
N ASP A 24 -19.01 -6.75 -11.50
CA ASP A 24 -20.46 -6.52 -11.43
C ASP A 24 -21.13 -7.41 -10.39
N ARG A 25 -20.73 -8.68 -10.32
CA ARG A 25 -21.24 -9.61 -9.30
C ARG A 25 -20.94 -9.07 -7.90
N PHE A 26 -19.71 -8.61 -7.67
CA PHE A 26 -19.35 -8.04 -6.37
C PHE A 26 -20.09 -6.72 -6.09
N GLY A 27 -20.26 -5.86 -7.09
CA GLY A 27 -21.11 -4.67 -7.00
C GLY A 27 -22.54 -5.01 -6.57
N GLY A 28 -23.14 -6.04 -7.16
CA GLY A 28 -24.47 -6.53 -6.80
C GLY A 28 -24.55 -7.13 -5.38
N GLU A 29 -23.49 -7.81 -4.93
CA GLU A 29 -23.38 -8.34 -3.57
C GLU A 29 -23.16 -7.25 -2.51
N TRP A 30 -22.69 -6.06 -2.92
CA TRP A 30 -22.24 -5.01 -2.00
C TRP A 30 -23.33 -4.54 -1.04
N ILE A 31 -24.58 -4.37 -1.51
CA ILE A 31 -25.69 -3.93 -0.64
C ILE A 31 -25.89 -4.90 0.54
N GLY A 32 -25.70 -6.21 0.31
CA GLY A 32 -25.76 -7.23 1.36
C GLY A 32 -24.57 -7.15 2.32
N ILE A 33 -23.37 -6.92 1.77
CA ILE A 33 -22.14 -6.71 2.56
C ILE A 33 -22.28 -5.47 3.45
N GLU A 34 -22.72 -4.35 2.89
CA GLU A 34 -22.85 -3.07 3.56
C GLU A 34 -23.76 -3.19 4.79
N ARG A 35 -24.93 -3.83 4.62
CA ARG A 35 -25.88 -4.11 5.72
C ARG A 35 -25.29 -5.02 6.78
N ARG A 36 -24.47 -6.00 6.38
CA ARG A 36 -23.85 -6.98 7.29
C ARG A 36 -22.75 -6.35 8.15
N GLU A 37 -21.85 -5.59 7.55
CA GLU A 37 -20.70 -5.01 8.25
C GLU A 37 -21.11 -3.84 9.16
N GLY A 38 -22.13 -3.08 8.76
CA GLY A 38 -22.65 -1.97 9.53
C GLY A 38 -21.80 -0.70 9.44
N ILE A 39 -22.43 0.42 9.80
CA ILE A 39 -21.94 1.78 9.53
C ILE A 39 -20.58 2.06 10.20
N GLN A 40 -20.37 1.60 11.43
CA GLN A 40 -19.14 1.90 12.17
C GLN A 40 -17.90 1.22 11.56
N THR A 41 -18.02 -0.05 11.18
CA THR A 41 -16.93 -0.79 10.55
C THR A 41 -16.59 -0.22 9.18
N LEU A 42 -17.62 0.09 8.38
CA LEU A 42 -17.44 0.73 7.08
C LEU A 42 -16.80 2.10 7.20
N LYS A 43 -17.15 2.90 8.22
CA LYS A 43 -16.50 4.19 8.51
C LYS A 43 -15.00 4.03 8.79
N GLN A 44 -14.60 3.00 9.53
CA GLN A 44 -13.18 2.71 9.78
C GLN A 44 -12.46 2.27 8.50
N LEU A 45 -13.06 1.37 7.71
CA LEU A 45 -12.49 0.93 6.43
C LEU A 45 -12.32 2.10 5.46
N LYS A 46 -13.33 2.97 5.39
CA LYS A 46 -13.30 4.20 4.59
C LYS A 46 -12.18 5.13 5.05
N SER A 47 -12.04 5.38 6.36
CA SER A 47 -10.95 6.21 6.90
C SER A 47 -9.55 5.67 6.54
N ILE A 48 -9.33 4.35 6.65
CA ILE A 48 -8.06 3.72 6.26
C ILE A 48 -7.84 3.84 4.75
N ALA A 49 -8.86 3.58 3.95
CA ALA A 49 -8.82 3.69 2.50
C ALA A 49 -8.52 5.13 2.05
N THR A 50 -9.11 6.13 2.70
CA THR A 50 -8.85 7.55 2.44
C THR A 50 -7.38 7.90 2.67
N VAL A 51 -6.81 7.55 3.82
CA VAL A 51 -5.38 7.82 4.11
C VAL A 51 -4.49 7.15 3.07
N SER A 52 -4.75 5.86 2.77
CA SER A 52 -3.98 5.11 1.77
C SER A 52 -4.09 5.74 0.38
N SER A 53 -5.26 6.22 -0.01
CA SER A 53 -5.53 6.82 -1.33
C SER A 53 -4.88 8.18 -1.48
N VAL A 54 -5.01 9.04 -0.45
CA VAL A 54 -4.35 10.34 -0.42
C VAL A 54 -2.84 10.15 -0.53
N GLY A 55 -2.26 9.29 0.32
CA GLY A 55 -0.82 9.06 0.31
C GLY A 55 -0.31 8.44 -0.98
N ALA A 56 -0.97 7.40 -1.48
CA ALA A 56 -0.53 6.75 -2.72
C ALA A 56 -0.61 7.71 -3.91
N SER A 57 -1.70 8.47 -4.01
CA SER A 57 -1.89 9.42 -5.10
C SER A 57 -0.84 10.52 -5.09
N THR A 58 -0.48 11.08 -3.94
CA THR A 58 0.55 12.13 -3.87
C THR A 58 1.96 11.57 -4.05
N ARG A 59 2.25 10.35 -3.57
CA ARG A 59 3.56 9.68 -3.78
C ARG A 59 3.79 9.27 -5.24
N ILE A 60 2.75 8.97 -6.01
CA ILE A 60 2.87 8.80 -7.48
C ILE A 60 3.45 10.08 -8.11
N GLU A 61 3.09 11.26 -7.60
CA GLU A 61 3.60 12.56 -8.05
C GLU A 61 4.91 12.99 -7.33
N GLY A 62 5.45 12.17 -6.43
CA GLY A 62 6.74 12.39 -5.77
C GLY A 62 6.66 13.02 -4.38
N SER A 63 5.50 12.98 -3.70
CA SER A 63 5.45 13.23 -2.25
C SER A 63 6.26 12.18 -1.47
N LYS A 64 6.70 12.54 -0.26
CA LYS A 64 7.45 11.67 0.66
C LYS A 64 6.66 11.32 1.93
N MET A 65 5.47 11.88 2.12
CA MET A 65 4.68 11.65 3.32
C MET A 65 4.23 10.18 3.44
N THR A 66 4.44 9.62 4.63
CA THR A 66 3.97 8.30 5.03
C THR A 66 2.48 8.31 5.37
N ASN A 67 1.85 7.14 5.39
CA ASN A 67 0.43 7.05 5.74
C ASN A 67 0.16 7.50 7.19
N ASP A 68 1.10 7.30 8.12
CA ASP A 68 0.96 7.74 9.51
C ASP A 68 1.04 9.26 9.63
N GLU A 69 1.99 9.90 8.94
CA GLU A 69 2.08 11.36 8.87
C GLU A 69 0.82 11.98 8.24
N ILE A 70 0.29 11.36 7.19
CA ILE A 70 -0.94 11.81 6.53
C ILE A 70 -2.15 11.66 7.45
N ARG A 71 -2.27 10.51 8.14
CA ARG A 71 -3.33 10.26 9.12
C ARG A 71 -3.30 11.30 10.22
N GLU A 72 -2.14 11.54 10.80
CA GLU A 72 -1.97 12.56 11.84
C GLU A 72 -2.37 13.93 11.29
N PHE A 73 -1.78 14.34 10.16
CA PHE A 73 -2.03 15.63 9.53
C PHE A 73 -3.52 15.89 9.23
N ILE A 74 -4.24 14.90 8.69
CA ILE A 74 -5.66 15.03 8.34
C ILE A 74 -6.56 15.05 9.60
N PHE A 75 -6.30 14.18 10.58
CA PHE A 75 -7.24 13.96 11.69
C PHE A 75 -6.95 14.76 12.96
N THR A 76 -5.75 15.28 13.18
CA THR A 76 -5.42 16.06 14.38
C THR A 76 -5.57 17.58 14.23
N HIS A 77 -6.31 18.02 13.20
CA HIS A 77 -6.72 19.42 12.99
C HIS A 77 -5.51 20.38 12.98
N VAL A 78 -4.50 20.09 12.17
CA VAL A 78 -3.40 21.03 11.94
C VAL A 78 -3.99 22.34 11.43
N LYS A 79 -3.75 23.43 12.17
CA LYS A 79 -4.21 24.77 11.80
C LYS A 79 -3.69 25.09 10.39
N ILE A 80 -4.62 25.21 9.44
CA ILE A 80 -4.41 25.47 8.00
C ILE A 80 -3.50 26.69 7.74
N GLU A 81 -3.36 27.58 8.73
CA GLU A 81 -2.57 28.82 8.68
C GLU A 81 -1.04 28.63 8.59
N LYS A 82 -0.52 27.39 8.63
CA LYS A 82 0.94 27.10 8.55
C LYS A 82 1.31 25.95 7.60
N LEU A 83 0.71 25.89 6.41
CA LEU A 83 1.14 24.92 5.38
C LEU A 83 2.43 25.39 4.70
N GLU A 84 3.58 25.08 5.31
CA GLU A 84 4.90 25.45 4.75
C GLU A 84 5.38 24.45 3.69
N ASP A 85 4.94 23.19 3.74
CA ASP A 85 5.41 22.12 2.86
C ASP A 85 4.48 21.88 1.67
N ARG A 86 5.06 21.72 0.47
CA ARG A 86 4.37 21.34 -0.76
C ARG A 86 3.55 20.07 -0.53
N ASP A 87 4.15 19.06 0.09
CA ASP A 87 3.51 17.75 0.24
C ASP A 87 2.23 17.83 1.09
N GLN A 88 2.23 18.66 2.15
CA GLN A 88 1.05 18.92 2.96
C GLN A 88 -0.08 19.61 2.17
N GLN A 89 0.27 20.56 1.30
CA GLN A 89 -0.70 21.25 0.44
C GLN A 89 -1.37 20.25 -0.53
N GLU A 90 -0.58 19.35 -1.11
CA GLU A 90 -1.09 18.32 -2.03
C GLU A 90 -1.96 17.29 -1.32
N VAL A 91 -1.56 16.84 -0.13
CA VAL A 91 -2.33 15.92 0.72
C VAL A 91 -3.69 16.52 1.06
N LEU A 92 -3.73 17.78 1.51
CA LEU A 92 -4.98 18.44 1.90
C LEU A 92 -5.89 18.70 0.69
N GLY A 93 -5.31 19.14 -0.43
CA GLY A 93 -6.05 19.34 -1.67
C GLY A 93 -6.69 18.05 -2.18
N TYR A 94 -5.92 16.96 -2.20
CA TYR A 94 -6.42 15.66 -2.63
C TYR A 94 -7.48 15.10 -1.67
N TYR A 95 -7.23 15.16 -0.36
CA TYR A 95 -8.17 14.72 0.67
C TYR A 95 -9.52 15.43 0.52
N ASN A 96 -9.54 16.75 0.40
CA ASN A 96 -10.79 17.52 0.30
C ASN A 96 -11.62 17.14 -0.94
N VAL A 97 -10.97 16.86 -2.07
CA VAL A 97 -11.69 16.46 -3.28
C VAL A 97 -12.19 15.02 -3.17
N LEU A 98 -11.38 14.12 -2.61
CA LEU A 98 -11.79 12.74 -2.39
C LEU A 98 -12.98 12.67 -1.40
N ASP A 99 -12.93 13.46 -0.33
CA ASP A 99 -13.99 13.55 0.67
C ASP A 99 -15.29 14.07 0.05
N LEU A 100 -15.22 15.18 -0.70
CA LEU A 100 -16.34 15.74 -1.47
C LEU A 100 -16.94 14.72 -2.45
N ILE A 101 -16.10 14.00 -3.20
CA ILE A 101 -16.57 12.94 -4.09
C ILE A 101 -17.30 11.86 -3.28
N SER A 102 -16.73 11.43 -2.16
CA SER A 102 -17.33 10.34 -1.38
C SER A 102 -18.68 10.74 -0.73
N GLU A 103 -18.87 12.02 -0.41
CA GLU A 103 -20.11 12.53 0.21
C GLU A 103 -21.16 12.99 -0.81
N SER A 104 -20.74 13.51 -1.96
CA SER A 104 -21.64 14.20 -2.90
C SER A 104 -21.48 13.78 -4.36
N TYR A 105 -20.95 12.58 -4.65
CA TYR A 105 -20.79 12.09 -6.03
C TYR A 105 -22.07 12.12 -6.88
N THR A 106 -23.25 12.00 -6.28
CA THR A 106 -24.53 12.07 -7.00
C THR A 106 -24.72 13.44 -7.65
N ASP A 107 -24.31 14.50 -6.95
CA ASP A 107 -24.55 15.90 -7.30
C ASP A 107 -23.41 16.50 -8.15
N ILE A 108 -22.26 15.80 -8.22
CA ILE A 108 -21.13 16.22 -9.05
C ILE A 108 -21.40 15.82 -10.50
N ASP A 109 -21.63 16.82 -11.36
CA ASP A 109 -21.79 16.60 -12.79
C ASP A 109 -20.47 16.33 -13.51
N ILE A 110 -20.46 15.32 -14.38
CA ILE A 110 -19.38 15.11 -15.35
C ILE A 110 -19.56 16.15 -16.46
N SER A 111 -19.06 17.34 -16.22
CA SER A 111 -19.12 18.53 -17.07
C SER A 111 -17.77 19.24 -17.06
N GLU A 112 -17.53 20.11 -18.04
CA GLU A 112 -16.31 20.91 -18.08
C GLU A 112 -16.15 21.75 -16.81
N ASN A 113 -17.23 22.41 -16.38
CA ASN A 113 -17.25 23.20 -15.14
C ASN A 113 -17.04 22.33 -13.90
N GLY A 114 -17.64 21.14 -13.86
CA GLY A 114 -17.47 20.19 -12.76
C GLY A 114 -16.01 19.76 -12.63
N LEU A 115 -15.37 19.36 -13.73
CA LEU A 115 -13.96 18.95 -13.71
C LEU A 115 -13.02 20.11 -13.38
N LYS A 116 -13.28 21.32 -13.92
CA LYS A 116 -12.54 22.54 -13.57
C LYS A 116 -12.70 22.91 -12.09
N TYR A 117 -13.88 22.69 -11.52
CA TYR A 117 -14.14 22.92 -10.09
C TYR A 117 -13.40 21.91 -9.21
N LEU A 118 -13.45 20.61 -9.53
CA LEU A 118 -12.66 19.60 -8.81
C LEU A 118 -11.17 19.91 -8.89
N HIS A 119 -10.67 20.33 -10.05
CA HIS A 119 -9.29 20.79 -10.21
C HIS A 119 -8.97 22.02 -9.36
N HIS A 120 -9.89 22.99 -9.30
CA HIS A 120 -9.73 24.19 -8.47
C HIS A 120 -9.58 23.82 -6.99
N LEU A 121 -10.41 22.89 -6.49
CA LEU A 121 -10.32 22.39 -5.12
C LEU A 121 -9.04 21.60 -4.87
N LEU A 122 -8.65 20.75 -5.83
CA LEU A 122 -7.43 19.94 -5.75
C LEU A 122 -6.19 20.81 -5.53
N LEU A 123 -6.09 21.94 -6.23
CA LEU A 123 -4.95 22.86 -6.13
C LEU A 123 -5.22 24.06 -5.21
N LYS A 124 -6.27 24.02 -4.39
CA LYS A 124 -6.71 25.16 -3.56
C LYS A 124 -5.57 25.72 -2.68
N TYR A 125 -4.74 24.83 -2.14
CA TYR A 125 -3.65 25.15 -1.22
C TYR A 125 -2.28 25.27 -1.90
N SER A 126 -2.17 24.92 -3.19
CA SER A 126 -0.91 25.01 -3.91
C SER A 126 -0.61 26.46 -4.29
N HIS A 127 0.36 27.07 -3.61
CA HIS A 127 0.77 28.45 -3.88
C HIS A 127 1.35 28.61 -5.29
N LYS A 128 2.13 27.63 -5.77
CA LYS A 128 2.75 27.66 -7.10
C LYS A 128 1.71 27.61 -8.24
N ASP A 129 0.54 27.02 -7.99
CA ASP A 129 -0.47 26.71 -9.01
C ASP A 129 -1.65 27.69 -9.03
N GLN A 130 -1.60 28.74 -8.19
CA GLN A 130 -2.72 29.67 -8.01
C GLN A 130 -3.18 30.32 -9.33
N TYR A 131 -2.26 30.57 -10.26
CA TYR A 131 -2.56 31.29 -11.50
C TYR A 131 -3.36 30.48 -12.52
N HIS A 132 -3.23 29.14 -12.50
CA HIS A 132 -3.86 28.24 -13.48
C HIS A 132 -4.96 27.35 -12.90
N ARG A 133 -5.09 27.26 -11.57
CA ARG A 133 -6.08 26.38 -10.93
C ARG A 133 -7.49 26.56 -11.49
N GLY A 134 -8.04 25.47 -12.03
CA GLY A 134 -9.39 25.39 -12.57
C GLY A 134 -9.52 25.92 -14.00
N LYS A 135 -8.38 26.17 -14.67
CA LYS A 135 -8.32 26.60 -16.06
C LYS A 135 -7.48 25.60 -16.85
N TYR A 136 -7.85 25.40 -18.11
CA TYR A 136 -7.02 24.58 -18.99
C TYR A 136 -5.67 25.24 -19.27
N LYS A 137 -4.72 24.40 -19.66
CA LYS A 137 -3.35 24.81 -19.96
C LYS A 137 -3.30 25.82 -21.11
N LEU A 138 -2.47 26.83 -20.92
CA LEU A 138 -2.17 27.85 -21.95
C LEU A 138 -0.79 27.63 -22.58
N THR A 139 0.03 26.76 -22.00
CA THR A 139 1.32 26.34 -22.52
C THR A 139 1.34 24.82 -22.66
N ALA A 140 2.20 24.34 -23.57
CA ALA A 140 2.39 22.91 -23.74
C ALA A 140 2.90 22.27 -22.44
N ASN A 141 2.44 21.05 -22.17
CA ASN A 141 2.94 20.22 -21.09
C ASN A 141 3.08 18.77 -21.56
N SER A 142 3.84 17.99 -20.81
CA SER A 142 4.10 16.59 -21.08
C SER A 142 3.94 15.81 -19.78
N VAL A 143 3.61 14.54 -19.90
CA VAL A 143 3.76 13.61 -18.78
C VAL A 143 5.21 13.16 -18.79
N GLU A 144 5.93 13.38 -17.71
CA GLU A 144 7.35 13.07 -17.61
C GLU A 144 7.60 12.06 -16.50
N ALA A 145 8.28 10.96 -16.81
CA ALA A 145 8.85 10.08 -15.82
C ALA A 145 10.21 10.67 -15.43
N SER A 146 10.34 11.13 -14.19
CA SER A 146 11.66 11.46 -13.64
C SER A 146 12.34 10.16 -13.22
N HIS A 147 13.49 9.87 -13.83
CA HIS A 147 14.34 8.76 -13.44
C HIS A 147 15.22 9.15 -12.24
N PRO A 148 15.76 8.18 -11.49
CA PRO A 148 16.64 8.45 -10.36
C PRO A 148 17.89 9.29 -10.73
N ASP A 149 18.32 9.25 -11.98
CA ASP A 149 19.43 10.03 -12.53
C ASP A 149 19.09 11.47 -12.90
N GLY A 150 17.84 11.89 -12.68
CA GLY A 150 17.33 13.22 -13.02
C GLY A 150 16.99 13.39 -14.50
N SER A 151 17.21 12.36 -15.33
CA SER A 151 16.71 12.35 -16.70
C SER A 151 15.19 12.23 -16.69
N LYS A 152 14.56 12.82 -17.69
CA LYS A 152 13.12 12.78 -17.87
C LYS A 152 12.79 12.11 -19.18
N THR A 153 11.98 11.06 -19.13
CA THR A 153 11.40 10.49 -20.35
C THR A 153 9.99 11.01 -20.49
N THR A 154 9.68 11.59 -21.66
CA THR A 154 8.31 11.93 -22.02
C THR A 154 7.53 10.62 -22.15
N ILE A 155 6.60 10.40 -21.22
CA ILE A 155 5.70 9.25 -21.21
C ILE A 155 4.56 9.47 -22.20
N PHE A 156 4.07 10.72 -22.28
CA PHE A 156 2.94 11.12 -23.13
C PHE A 156 3.20 12.44 -23.84
N LYS A 157 2.93 12.47 -25.16
CA LYS A 157 2.62 13.70 -25.88
C LYS A 157 1.16 14.07 -25.61
N THR A 158 0.92 15.29 -25.15
CA THR A 158 -0.41 15.76 -24.79
C THR A 158 -0.99 16.64 -25.90
N SER A 159 -2.29 16.99 -25.83
CA SER A 159 -2.90 17.93 -26.78
C SER A 159 -2.22 19.29 -26.73
N GLU A 160 -2.22 20.03 -27.84
CA GLU A 160 -1.73 21.41 -27.82
C GLU A 160 -2.64 22.29 -26.93
N PRO A 161 -2.08 23.32 -26.28
CA PRO A 161 -2.85 24.23 -25.44
C PRO A 161 -3.91 25.02 -26.23
N GLY A 162 -4.90 25.55 -25.52
CA GLY A 162 -5.97 26.36 -26.13
C GLY A 162 -7.07 25.51 -26.78
N ILE A 163 -7.47 25.87 -28.01
CA ILE A 163 -8.66 25.33 -28.70
C ILE A 163 -8.63 23.81 -28.81
N GLU A 164 -7.47 23.21 -29.11
CA GLU A 164 -7.35 21.75 -29.27
C GLU A 164 -7.66 21.01 -27.96
N THR A 165 -7.13 21.50 -26.83
CA THR A 165 -7.43 20.96 -25.50
C THR A 165 -8.90 21.15 -25.13
N GLU A 166 -9.47 22.32 -25.41
CA GLU A 166 -10.89 22.62 -25.14
C GLU A 166 -11.83 21.72 -25.95
N ASP A 167 -11.58 21.56 -27.24
CA ASP A 167 -12.40 20.74 -28.13
C ASP A 167 -12.26 19.25 -27.79
N SER A 168 -11.05 18.78 -27.44
CA SER A 168 -10.83 17.39 -27.02
C SER A 168 -11.57 17.09 -25.71
N MET A 169 -11.51 17.99 -24.72
CA MET A 169 -12.26 17.83 -23.48
C MET A 169 -13.77 17.87 -23.70
N ARG A 170 -14.26 18.76 -24.57
CA ARG A 170 -15.68 18.82 -24.93
C ARG A 170 -16.13 17.52 -25.60
N ALA A 171 -15.34 17.02 -26.56
CA ALA A 171 -15.61 15.77 -27.26
C ALA A 171 -15.64 14.57 -26.30
N LEU A 172 -14.68 14.48 -25.37
CA LEU A 172 -14.62 13.43 -24.35
C LEU A 172 -15.87 13.45 -23.46
N ILE A 173 -16.24 14.62 -22.92
CA ILE A 173 -17.39 14.77 -22.02
C ILE A 173 -18.70 14.49 -22.77
N GLU A 174 -18.85 14.98 -24.01
CA GLU A 174 -20.02 14.70 -24.82
C GLU A 174 -20.16 13.22 -25.15
N TRP A 175 -19.07 12.56 -25.53
CA TRP A 175 -19.04 11.12 -25.76
C TRP A 175 -19.45 10.36 -24.51
N TYR A 176 -18.89 10.71 -23.34
CA TYR A 176 -19.25 10.07 -22.07
C TYR A 176 -20.72 10.28 -21.72
N ARG A 177 -21.33 11.42 -22.07
CA ARG A 177 -22.75 11.64 -21.78
C ARG A 177 -23.69 10.91 -22.74
N LYS A 178 -23.32 10.83 -24.02
CA LYS A 178 -24.19 10.31 -25.10
C LYS A 178 -24.08 8.79 -25.27
N ASP A 179 -22.91 8.22 -25.03
CA ASP A 179 -22.70 6.79 -25.23
C ASP A 179 -23.45 5.97 -24.18
N ASN A 180 -24.42 5.17 -24.62
CA ASN A 180 -25.16 4.25 -23.75
C ASN A 180 -24.90 2.79 -24.13
N THR A 181 -23.86 2.54 -24.93
CA THR A 181 -23.54 1.22 -25.48
C THR A 181 -22.38 0.56 -24.76
N ALA A 182 -21.36 1.33 -24.35
CA ALA A 182 -20.23 0.79 -23.64
C ALA A 182 -20.59 0.43 -22.20
N HIS A 183 -20.03 -0.69 -21.72
CA HIS A 183 -20.13 -1.07 -20.32
C HIS A 183 -19.52 0.01 -19.42
N ALA A 184 -20.13 0.29 -18.27
CA ALA A 184 -19.73 1.39 -17.41
C ALA A 184 -18.24 1.37 -16.99
N LEU A 185 -17.70 0.20 -16.66
CA LEU A 185 -16.28 0.03 -16.33
C LEU A 185 -15.36 0.37 -17.50
N ILE A 186 -15.71 -0.09 -18.72
CA ILE A 186 -14.95 0.21 -19.95
C ILE A 186 -15.01 1.70 -20.23
N LYS A 187 -16.20 2.28 -20.14
CA LYS A 187 -16.43 3.71 -20.37
C LYS A 187 -15.63 4.58 -19.39
N SER A 188 -15.54 4.15 -18.13
CA SER A 188 -14.74 4.80 -17.09
C SER A 188 -13.24 4.69 -17.39
N ALA A 189 -12.77 3.52 -17.79
CA ALA A 189 -11.37 3.31 -18.20
C ALA A 189 -10.99 4.19 -19.40
N VAL A 190 -11.83 4.21 -20.44
CA VAL A 190 -11.62 5.05 -21.64
C VAL A 190 -11.60 6.53 -21.26
N PHE A 191 -12.50 6.97 -20.37
CA PHE A 191 -12.54 8.37 -19.93
C PHE A 191 -11.25 8.78 -19.24
N VAL A 192 -10.75 7.95 -18.33
CA VAL A 192 -9.52 8.21 -17.58
C VAL A 192 -8.31 8.23 -18.51
N TYR A 193 -8.23 7.28 -19.47
CA TYR A 193 -7.17 7.26 -20.48
C TYR A 193 -7.16 8.54 -21.32
N GLU A 194 -8.32 8.94 -21.84
CA GLU A 194 -8.38 10.10 -22.71
C GLU A 194 -8.15 11.40 -21.94
N PHE A 195 -8.64 11.50 -20.71
CA PHE A 195 -8.33 12.63 -19.84
C PHE A 195 -6.81 12.77 -19.60
N LEU A 196 -6.11 11.66 -19.33
CA LEU A 196 -4.66 11.64 -19.18
C LEU A 196 -3.93 11.95 -20.50
N SER A 197 -4.50 11.50 -21.61
CA SER A 197 -3.98 11.73 -22.97
C SER A 197 -4.07 13.19 -23.40
N ILE A 198 -5.18 13.86 -23.11
CA ILE A 198 -5.39 15.29 -23.34
C ILE A 198 -4.51 16.10 -22.37
N HIS A 199 -4.47 15.67 -21.10
CA HIS A 199 -3.71 16.33 -20.03
C HIS A 199 -4.08 17.83 -19.92
N PRO A 200 -5.35 18.15 -19.65
CA PRO A 200 -5.93 19.46 -19.96
C PRO A 200 -5.49 20.61 -19.05
N PHE A 201 -4.97 20.32 -17.85
CA PHE A 201 -4.54 21.34 -16.88
C PHE A 201 -3.02 21.47 -16.86
N GLN A 202 -2.48 22.58 -16.31
CA GLN A 202 -1.03 22.79 -16.26
C GLN A 202 -0.31 21.80 -15.34
N ASP A 203 -0.91 21.49 -14.19
CA ASP A 203 -0.45 20.51 -13.19
C ASP A 203 -1.67 19.81 -12.59
N GLY A 204 -1.50 18.71 -11.86
CA GLY A 204 -2.57 18.04 -11.12
C GLY A 204 -3.38 17.02 -11.92
N ASN A 205 -3.10 16.82 -13.22
CA ASN A 205 -3.86 15.90 -14.07
C ASN A 205 -3.79 14.45 -13.56
N GLY A 206 -2.62 13.95 -13.15
CA GLY A 206 -2.48 12.59 -12.61
C GLY A 206 -3.39 12.37 -11.40
N ARG A 207 -3.30 13.24 -10.41
CA ARG A 207 -4.14 13.24 -9.20
C ARG A 207 -5.63 13.34 -9.55
N LEU A 208 -5.99 14.29 -10.40
CA LEU A 208 -7.39 14.49 -10.79
C LEU A 208 -7.95 13.31 -11.58
N SER A 209 -7.16 12.65 -12.44
CA SER A 209 -7.61 11.48 -13.20
C SER A 209 -8.02 10.32 -12.29
N ARG A 210 -7.30 10.10 -11.19
CA ARG A 210 -7.60 9.06 -10.20
C ARG A 210 -8.85 9.40 -9.39
N LEU A 211 -9.01 10.67 -9.01
CA LEU A 211 -10.26 11.18 -8.40
C LEU A 211 -11.46 11.03 -9.34
N ILE A 212 -11.28 11.36 -10.62
CA ILE A 212 -12.29 11.16 -11.66
C ILE A 212 -12.63 9.67 -11.79
N ALA A 213 -11.64 8.77 -11.81
CA ALA A 213 -11.89 7.33 -11.85
C ALA A 213 -12.83 6.89 -10.72
N SER A 214 -12.54 7.29 -9.48
CA SER A 214 -13.38 7.02 -8.31
C SER A 214 -14.78 7.63 -8.44
N LEU A 215 -14.89 8.88 -8.91
CA LEU A 215 -16.17 9.54 -9.16
C LEU A 215 -17.01 8.80 -10.21
N LEU A 216 -16.41 8.40 -11.34
CA LEU A 216 -17.10 7.66 -12.40
C LEU A 216 -17.57 6.29 -11.88
N LEU A 217 -16.73 5.55 -11.17
CA LEU A 217 -17.10 4.27 -10.57
C LEU A 217 -18.28 4.41 -9.59
N LEU A 218 -18.25 5.46 -8.76
CA LEU A 218 -19.34 5.76 -7.84
C LEU A 218 -20.66 6.06 -8.56
N LYS A 219 -20.63 6.95 -9.54
CA LYS A 219 -21.82 7.30 -10.33
C LYS A 219 -22.37 6.11 -11.13
N ASN A 220 -21.54 5.12 -11.44
CA ASN A 220 -21.92 3.91 -12.16
C ASN A 220 -22.25 2.71 -11.25
N GLY A 221 -22.46 2.92 -9.94
CA GLY A 221 -22.97 1.87 -9.06
C GLY A 221 -21.90 0.92 -8.48
N TYR A 222 -20.66 1.39 -8.37
CA TYR A 222 -19.57 0.66 -7.67
C TYR A 222 -19.20 1.36 -6.34
N PRO A 223 -20.11 1.43 -5.35
CA PRO A 223 -19.91 2.16 -4.10
C PRO A 223 -18.78 1.58 -3.22
N TRP A 224 -18.41 0.32 -3.44
CA TRP A 224 -17.33 -0.34 -2.71
C TRP A 224 -15.96 0.30 -2.93
N ILE A 225 -15.80 1.10 -4.00
CA ILE A 225 -14.55 1.80 -4.30
C ILE A 225 -14.11 2.74 -3.16
N GLN A 226 -15.05 3.23 -2.33
CA GLN A 226 -14.75 4.12 -1.19
C GLN A 226 -14.02 3.41 -0.04
N TYR A 227 -13.97 2.08 -0.03
CA TYR A 227 -13.42 1.27 1.06
C TYR A 227 -12.09 0.60 0.68
N VAL A 228 -11.54 0.97 -0.47
CA VAL A 228 -10.26 0.51 -0.99
C VAL A 228 -9.47 1.71 -1.50
N SER A 229 -8.18 1.49 -1.73
CA SER A 229 -7.34 2.48 -2.40
C SER A 229 -6.97 1.99 -3.78
N PHE A 230 -7.62 2.56 -4.79
CA PHE A 230 -7.29 2.32 -6.20
C PHE A 230 -5.92 2.90 -6.53
N GLU A 231 -5.61 4.05 -5.94
CA GLU A 231 -4.35 4.75 -6.10
C GLU A 231 -3.18 3.96 -5.55
N HIS A 232 -3.36 3.24 -4.43
CA HIS A 232 -2.31 2.39 -3.89
C HIS A 232 -2.01 1.17 -4.77
N GLU A 233 -3.03 0.60 -5.42
CA GLU A 233 -2.81 -0.47 -6.40
C GLU A 233 -2.02 0.05 -7.62
N ILE A 234 -2.34 1.26 -8.09
CA ILE A 234 -1.59 1.92 -9.17
C ILE A 234 -0.17 2.26 -8.72
N GLU A 235 0.02 2.74 -7.49
CA GLU A 235 1.33 3.07 -6.92
C GLU A 235 2.25 1.84 -6.89
N GLN A 236 1.75 0.68 -6.46
CA GLN A 236 2.50 -0.58 -6.44
C GLN A 236 2.91 -1.03 -7.86
N ARG A 237 2.11 -0.67 -8.87
CA ARG A 237 2.31 -1.01 -10.28
C ARG A 237 2.71 0.21 -11.12
N LYS A 238 3.33 1.23 -10.52
CA LYS A 238 3.61 2.53 -11.17
C LYS A 238 4.40 2.41 -12.48
N ALA A 239 5.37 1.51 -12.53
CA ALA A 239 6.15 1.27 -13.75
C ALA A 239 5.28 0.69 -14.88
N GLU A 240 4.45 -0.31 -14.57
CA GLU A 240 3.52 -0.91 -15.52
C GLU A 240 2.45 0.10 -15.96
N TYR A 241 1.90 0.89 -15.03
CA TYR A 241 0.94 1.96 -15.31
C TYR A 241 1.44 2.92 -16.40
N TYR A 242 2.67 3.42 -16.26
CA TYR A 242 3.24 4.33 -17.25
C TYR A 242 3.63 3.62 -18.55
N GLN A 243 4.11 2.38 -18.47
CA GLN A 243 4.44 1.58 -19.65
C GLN A 243 3.19 1.32 -20.52
N VAL A 244 2.10 0.86 -19.90
CA VAL A 244 0.83 0.57 -20.59
C VAL A 244 0.25 1.83 -21.25
N LEU A 245 0.29 2.95 -20.54
CA LEU A 245 -0.07 4.25 -21.09
C LEU A 245 0.76 4.51 -22.36
N MET A 246 2.10 4.50 -22.24
CA MET A 246 3.01 4.81 -23.33
C MET A 246 2.80 3.90 -24.55
N ASP A 247 2.59 2.60 -24.33
CA ASP A 247 2.38 1.61 -25.39
C ASP A 247 1.09 1.88 -26.18
N CYS A 248 0.00 2.26 -25.50
CA CYS A 248 -1.24 2.62 -26.16
C CYS A 248 -1.05 3.84 -27.08
N GLN A 249 -0.29 4.85 -26.63
CA GLN A 249 -0.12 6.09 -27.37
C GLN A 249 0.68 5.94 -28.69
N GLN A 250 1.53 4.92 -28.81
CA GLN A 250 2.40 4.75 -29.98
C GLN A 250 1.67 4.74 -31.33
N GLN A 251 0.37 4.40 -31.32
CA GLN A 251 -0.46 4.28 -32.51
C GLN A 251 -1.34 5.52 -32.79
N ARG A 252 -1.06 6.67 -32.17
CA ARG A 252 -1.86 7.90 -32.36
C ARG A 252 -1.73 8.47 -33.80
N PRO A 253 -2.83 8.79 -34.50
CA PRO A 253 -4.23 8.59 -34.11
C PRO A 253 -4.72 7.16 -34.40
N GLY A 254 -5.62 6.65 -33.56
CA GLY A 254 -6.20 5.32 -33.71
C GLY A 254 -5.60 4.31 -32.73
N GLU A 255 -5.30 4.77 -31.52
CA GLU A 255 -4.71 3.95 -30.47
C GLU A 255 -5.57 2.71 -30.16
N ASP A 256 -4.89 1.57 -30.00
CA ASP A 256 -5.48 0.39 -29.37
C ASP A 256 -5.24 0.48 -27.86
N ILE A 257 -6.30 0.73 -27.10
CA ILE A 257 -6.24 0.93 -25.65
C ILE A 257 -6.65 -0.34 -24.86
N THR A 258 -6.63 -1.50 -25.52
CA THR A 258 -7.02 -2.77 -24.89
C THR A 258 -6.17 -3.10 -23.67
N SER A 259 -4.85 -2.86 -23.74
CA SER A 259 -3.93 -3.08 -22.62
C SER A 259 -4.21 -2.14 -21.45
N TRP A 260 -4.55 -0.88 -21.72
CA TRP A 260 -5.00 0.06 -20.68
C TRP A 260 -6.28 -0.42 -19.99
N ILE A 261 -7.27 -0.86 -20.76
CA ILE A 261 -8.53 -1.38 -20.21
C ILE A 261 -8.27 -2.60 -19.33
N LEU A 262 -7.42 -3.52 -19.79
CA LEU A 262 -7.01 -4.68 -19.00
C LEU A 262 -6.34 -4.27 -17.69
N PHE A 263 -5.35 -3.37 -17.76
CA PHE A 263 -4.66 -2.84 -16.58
C PHE A 263 -5.65 -2.20 -15.58
N PHE A 264 -6.56 -1.36 -16.06
CA PHE A 264 -7.56 -0.70 -15.23
C PHE A 264 -8.48 -1.70 -14.53
N LEU A 265 -9.00 -2.69 -15.28
CA LEU A 265 -9.84 -3.76 -14.74
C LEU A 265 -9.08 -4.69 -13.79
N ASP A 266 -7.80 -4.95 -14.04
CA ASP A 266 -6.93 -5.74 -13.16
C ASP A 266 -6.74 -5.06 -11.81
N CYS A 267 -6.45 -3.77 -11.83
CA CYS A 267 -6.34 -2.99 -10.61
C CYS A 267 -7.65 -3.07 -9.80
N LEU A 268 -8.80 -2.89 -10.45
CA LEU A 268 -10.11 -3.01 -9.79
C LEU A 268 -10.39 -4.42 -9.25
N TYR A 269 -10.07 -5.45 -10.03
CA TYR A 269 -10.26 -6.84 -9.64
C TYR A 269 -9.40 -7.19 -8.41
N ASN A 270 -8.13 -6.77 -8.42
CA ASN A 270 -7.21 -7.01 -7.31
C ASN A 270 -7.66 -6.34 -6.02
N ILE A 271 -8.05 -5.06 -6.07
CA ILE A 271 -8.53 -4.36 -4.87
C ILE A 271 -9.86 -4.92 -4.36
N GLN A 272 -10.75 -5.37 -5.26
CA GLN A 272 -11.96 -6.09 -4.89
C GLN A 272 -11.61 -7.36 -4.11
N GLU A 273 -10.71 -8.20 -4.63
CA GLU A 273 -10.34 -9.46 -3.97
C GLU A 273 -9.66 -9.19 -2.61
N LYS A 274 -8.81 -8.16 -2.52
CA LYS A 274 -8.23 -7.71 -1.25
C LYS A 274 -9.32 -7.28 -0.25
N LEU A 275 -10.33 -6.52 -0.70
CA LEU A 275 -11.44 -6.11 0.15
C LEU A 275 -12.27 -7.31 0.61
N LYS A 276 -12.64 -8.20 -0.30
CA LYS A 276 -13.40 -9.41 0.00
C LYS A 276 -12.71 -10.27 1.06
N ARG A 277 -11.40 -10.51 0.91
CA ARG A 277 -10.59 -11.23 1.91
C ARG A 277 -10.62 -10.55 3.28
N LYS A 278 -10.47 -9.22 3.33
CA LYS A 278 -10.54 -8.45 4.60
C LYS A 278 -11.92 -8.56 5.25
N LEU A 279 -12.99 -8.56 4.46
CA LEU A 279 -14.36 -8.69 4.94
C LEU A 279 -14.67 -10.11 5.44
N ASP A 280 -14.18 -11.15 4.75
CA ASP A 280 -14.38 -12.53 5.13
C ASP A 280 -13.62 -12.88 6.43
N GLN A 281 -12.40 -12.35 6.60
CA GLN A 281 -11.67 -12.44 7.87
C GLN A 281 -12.47 -11.82 9.02
N ARG A 282 -13.00 -10.59 8.82
CA ARG A 282 -13.81 -9.90 9.83
C ARG A 282 -15.13 -10.60 10.13
N LYS A 283 -15.79 -11.20 9.13
CA LYS A 283 -17.01 -11.99 9.34
C LYS A 283 -16.78 -13.13 10.33
N SER A 284 -15.61 -13.77 10.26
CA SER A 284 -15.21 -14.80 11.20
C SER A 284 -15.02 -14.22 12.61
N GLU A 285 -14.42 -13.03 12.74
CA GLU A 285 -14.23 -12.32 14.02
C GLU A 285 -15.55 -11.80 14.65
N ASN A 286 -16.51 -11.34 13.83
CA ASN A 286 -17.73 -10.66 14.30
C ASN A 286 -18.89 -11.61 14.66
N GLN A 287 -18.84 -12.89 14.27
CA GLN A 287 -19.81 -13.91 14.68
C GLN A 287 -19.60 -14.42 16.12
N LEU A 288 -18.59 -13.91 16.81
CA LEU A 288 -18.32 -14.23 18.21
C LEU A 288 -19.42 -13.70 19.14
N SER A 289 -19.91 -14.55 20.05
CA SER A 289 -20.83 -14.11 21.12
C SER A 289 -20.16 -13.05 22.01
N PRO A 290 -20.90 -12.26 22.82
CA PRO A 290 -20.28 -11.27 23.73
C PRO A 290 -19.20 -11.87 24.66
N ARG A 291 -19.37 -13.14 25.05
CA ARG A 291 -18.37 -13.88 25.83
C ARG A 291 -17.15 -14.24 25.00
N ASP A 292 -17.36 -14.66 23.76
CA ASP A 292 -16.27 -15.00 22.84
C ASP A 292 -15.45 -13.77 22.47
N LYS A 293 -16.09 -12.61 22.26
CA LYS A 293 -15.39 -11.34 22.06
C LYS A 293 -14.53 -10.97 23.26
N MET A 294 -15.04 -11.15 24.47
CA MET A 294 -14.28 -10.86 25.70
C MET A 294 -13.06 -11.78 25.87
N ILE A 295 -13.22 -13.07 25.56
CA ILE A 295 -12.12 -14.05 25.59
C ILE A 295 -11.10 -13.74 24.48
N TYR A 296 -11.57 -13.48 23.26
CA TYR A 296 -10.72 -13.10 22.13
C TYR A 296 -9.92 -11.84 22.42
N MET A 297 -10.55 -10.75 22.88
CA MET A 297 -9.87 -9.50 23.23
C MET A 297 -8.87 -9.68 24.37
N PHE A 298 -9.17 -10.56 25.33
CA PHE A 298 -8.24 -10.86 26.41
C PHE A 298 -6.99 -11.57 25.89
N ILE A 299 -7.15 -12.56 25.01
CA ILE A 299 -6.05 -13.29 24.37
C ILE A 299 -5.25 -12.36 23.45
N ASP A 300 -5.92 -11.47 22.72
CA ASP A 300 -5.30 -10.47 21.84
C ASP A 300 -4.41 -9.50 22.63
N SER A 301 -4.88 -9.10 23.82
CA SER A 301 -4.14 -8.20 24.73
C SER A 301 -3.10 -8.91 25.59
N HIS A 302 -3.13 -10.25 25.67
CA HIS A 302 -2.21 -11.07 26.46
C HIS A 302 -1.82 -12.34 25.67
N PRO A 303 -1.01 -12.20 24.61
CA PRO A 303 -0.51 -13.34 23.85
C PRO A 303 0.19 -14.36 24.75
N GLY A 304 0.04 -15.65 24.49
CA GLY A 304 0.68 -16.69 25.29
C GLY A 304 0.02 -16.93 26.66
N CYS A 305 -1.15 -16.36 26.91
CA CYS A 305 -1.91 -16.61 28.13
C CYS A 305 -2.38 -18.07 28.24
N LYS A 306 -2.51 -18.54 29.48
CA LYS A 306 -3.01 -19.89 29.79
C LYS A 306 -4.52 -19.86 30.09
N SER A 307 -5.19 -20.98 29.82
CA SER A 307 -6.63 -21.13 30.10
C SER A 307 -7.03 -20.78 31.56
N GLY A 308 -6.15 -21.03 32.52
CA GLY A 308 -6.35 -20.67 33.93
C GLY A 308 -6.28 -19.15 34.20
N GLU A 309 -5.45 -18.42 33.48
CA GLU A 309 -5.33 -16.97 33.58
C GLU A 309 -6.56 -16.29 32.99
N ILE A 310 -6.98 -16.73 31.81
CA ILE A 310 -8.22 -16.29 31.15
C ILE A 310 -9.42 -16.52 32.10
N SER A 311 -9.51 -17.72 32.68
CA SER A 311 -10.59 -18.08 33.62
C SER A 311 -10.64 -17.17 34.85
N LYS A 312 -9.49 -16.95 35.50
CA LYS A 312 -9.40 -16.08 36.69
C LYS A 312 -9.71 -14.62 36.35
N LYS A 313 -9.20 -14.13 35.23
CA LYS A 313 -9.25 -12.69 34.93
C LYS A 313 -10.59 -12.25 34.35
N LEU A 314 -11.25 -13.12 33.59
CA LEU A 314 -12.59 -12.88 33.06
C LEU A 314 -13.70 -13.38 33.99
N ASN A 315 -13.35 -14.02 35.11
CA ASN A 315 -14.27 -14.63 36.06
C ASN A 315 -15.25 -15.63 35.40
N ILE A 316 -14.72 -16.46 34.48
CA ILE A 316 -15.47 -17.48 33.75
C ILE A 316 -14.96 -18.86 34.20
N PRO A 317 -15.84 -19.85 34.51
CA PRO A 317 -15.40 -21.19 34.90
C PRO A 317 -14.47 -21.84 33.88
N LEU A 318 -13.38 -22.44 34.35
CA LEU A 318 -12.36 -23.07 33.51
C LEU A 318 -12.91 -24.12 32.51
N PRO A 319 -13.91 -24.97 32.86
CA PRO A 319 -14.52 -25.89 31.89
C PRO A 319 -15.16 -25.16 30.70
N THR A 320 -15.83 -24.04 30.95
CA THR A 320 -16.45 -23.19 29.93
C THR A 320 -15.40 -22.54 29.04
N ILE A 321 -14.33 -22.00 29.63
CA ILE A 321 -13.19 -21.45 28.87
C ILE A 321 -12.59 -22.52 27.97
N LYS A 322 -12.32 -23.72 28.47
CA LYS A 322 -11.75 -24.81 27.64
C LYS A 322 -12.65 -25.21 26.47
N LYS A 323 -13.97 -25.21 26.65
CA LYS A 323 -14.94 -25.46 25.58
C LYS A 323 -14.86 -24.35 24.52
N LEU A 324 -14.98 -23.08 24.92
CA LEU A 324 -14.97 -21.94 24.00
C LEU A 324 -13.63 -21.79 23.28
N LEU A 325 -12.50 -22.00 23.97
CA LEU A 325 -11.17 -22.03 23.34
C LEU A 325 -11.09 -23.12 22.26
N SER A 326 -11.68 -24.29 22.49
CA SER A 326 -11.69 -25.38 21.49
C SER A 326 -12.50 -24.99 20.24
N GLU A 327 -13.63 -24.31 20.42
CA GLU A 327 -14.46 -23.79 19.32
C GLU A 327 -13.75 -22.65 18.55
N MET A 328 -13.05 -21.77 19.26
CA MET A 328 -12.25 -20.69 18.67
C MET A 328 -11.03 -21.18 17.88
N ILE A 329 -10.41 -22.29 18.32
CA ILE A 329 -9.35 -22.97 17.57
C ILE A 329 -9.91 -23.60 16.30
N GLN A 330 -11.06 -24.28 16.40
CA GLN A 330 -11.70 -24.91 15.25
C GLN A 330 -12.13 -23.88 14.18
N SER A 331 -12.52 -22.67 14.61
CA SER A 331 -12.88 -21.55 13.74
C SER A 331 -11.69 -20.67 13.32
N LYS A 332 -10.46 -21.04 13.67
CA LYS A 332 -9.21 -20.31 13.31
C LYS A 332 -9.17 -18.86 13.77
N LEU A 333 -9.77 -18.57 14.92
CA LEU A 333 -9.74 -17.23 15.54
C LEU A 333 -8.53 -17.08 16.47
N ILE A 334 -8.18 -18.18 17.13
CA ILE A 334 -7.03 -18.27 18.01
C ILE A 334 -6.27 -19.55 17.70
N SER A 335 -5.01 -19.56 18.07
CA SER A 335 -4.14 -20.72 17.96
C SER A 335 -3.68 -21.17 19.34
N LYS A 336 -3.48 -22.48 19.47
CA LYS A 336 -3.07 -23.15 20.70
C LYS A 336 -1.67 -23.71 20.53
N TYR A 337 -0.80 -23.45 21.50
CA TYR A 337 0.59 -23.93 21.51
C TYR A 337 0.92 -24.66 22.80
N GLY A 338 1.93 -25.53 22.71
CA GLY A 338 2.42 -26.32 23.84
C GLY A 338 1.49 -27.47 24.23
N ASN A 339 2.02 -28.39 25.03
CA ASN A 339 1.31 -29.59 25.50
C ASN A 339 1.22 -29.61 27.03
N GLY A 340 0.10 -30.12 27.56
CA GLY A 340 -0.10 -30.29 29.00
C GLY A 340 -0.01 -28.95 29.77
N PRO A 341 0.77 -28.86 30.87
CA PRO A 341 0.93 -27.62 31.66
C PRO A 341 1.52 -26.42 30.90
N GLY A 342 2.13 -26.65 29.73
CA GLY A 342 2.68 -25.62 28.85
C GLY A 342 1.67 -25.02 27.86
N THR A 343 0.41 -25.48 27.87
CA THR A 343 -0.61 -25.03 26.90
C THR A 343 -0.90 -23.54 27.04
N ASN A 344 -0.75 -22.79 25.96
CA ASN A 344 -1.04 -21.36 25.87
C ASN A 344 -1.75 -20.99 24.55
N TYR A 345 -2.32 -19.78 24.48
CA TYR A 345 -3.17 -19.34 23.37
C TYR A 345 -2.76 -17.95 22.86
N THR A 346 -2.82 -17.72 21.55
CA THR A 346 -2.68 -16.40 20.90
C THR A 346 -3.77 -16.20 19.87
N THR A 347 -4.06 -14.95 19.47
CA THR A 347 -4.91 -14.70 18.29
C THR A 347 -4.17 -15.13 17.02
N GLU A 348 -4.90 -15.50 15.96
CA GLU A 348 -4.31 -15.88 14.66
C GLU A 348 -3.76 -14.68 13.87
N LYS A 349 -4.04 -13.45 14.31
CA LYS A 349 -3.28 -12.29 13.85
C LYS A 349 -1.83 -12.52 14.26
N LEU A 350 -0.95 -12.63 13.27
CA LEU A 350 0.49 -12.38 13.45
C LEU A 350 0.62 -10.90 13.84
N THR A 351 0.34 -10.59 15.10
CA THR A 351 0.37 -9.21 15.57
C THR A 351 1.84 -8.83 15.66
N VAL A 352 2.29 -8.01 14.72
CA VAL A 352 3.61 -7.40 14.75
C VAL A 352 3.66 -6.54 16.03
N ILE A 353 4.37 -7.00 17.05
CA ILE A 353 4.43 -6.33 18.37
C ILE A 353 5.32 -5.08 18.31
N LYS A 354 6.29 -5.07 17.37
CA LYS A 354 7.27 -4.01 17.14
C LYS A 354 7.43 -3.80 15.64
N THR A 355 7.08 -2.62 15.14
CA THR A 355 7.22 -2.25 13.72
C THR A 355 8.34 -1.22 13.53
N ASP A 356 9.17 -1.44 12.51
CA ASP A 356 10.19 -0.50 12.04
C ASP A 356 11.19 -0.02 13.12
N ILE A 357 11.61 -0.93 14.00
CA ILE A 357 12.62 -0.60 15.00
C ILE A 357 14.00 -0.53 14.35
N ALA A 358 14.69 0.59 14.60
CA ALA A 358 16.10 0.76 14.25
C ALA A 358 17.02 0.11 15.28
N LEU A 359 17.86 -0.82 14.83
CA LEU A 359 18.99 -1.37 15.57
C LEU A 359 20.28 -0.85 14.93
N LYS A 360 21.02 0.00 15.65
CA LYS A 360 22.31 0.52 15.20
C LYS A 360 23.45 -0.31 15.78
N PHE A 361 24.39 -0.73 14.93
CA PHE A 361 25.69 -1.26 15.34
C PHE A 361 26.70 -0.10 15.37
N GLU A 362 27.34 0.11 16.52
CA GLU A 362 28.31 1.18 16.76
C GLU A 362 29.72 0.60 16.90
N LYS A 363 30.75 1.46 16.83
CA LYS A 363 32.18 1.13 16.80
C LYS A 363 32.68 0.11 17.85
N ASN A 364 31.94 -0.12 18.95
CA ASN A 364 32.28 -1.07 20.02
C ASN A 364 31.17 -2.12 20.32
N HIS A 365 30.07 -2.15 19.56
CA HIS A 365 28.94 -3.07 19.76
C HIS A 365 28.48 -3.63 18.41
N PHE A 366 29.04 -4.79 18.05
CA PHE A 366 28.79 -5.46 16.77
C PHE A 366 27.77 -6.59 16.87
N SER A 367 27.16 -6.83 18.04
CA SER A 367 26.25 -7.95 18.22
C SER A 367 25.00 -7.58 19.02
N LYS A 368 23.86 -8.16 18.66
CA LYS A 368 22.59 -8.03 19.37
C LYS A 368 21.87 -9.38 19.41
N SER A 369 21.46 -9.77 20.62
CA SER A 369 20.69 -11.00 20.83
C SER A 369 19.21 -10.74 21.09
N PHE A 370 18.39 -11.68 20.65
CA PHE A 370 16.94 -11.74 20.82
C PHE A 370 16.52 -13.15 21.21
N THR A 371 15.33 -13.29 21.80
CA THR A 371 14.76 -14.60 22.13
C THR A 371 13.39 -14.72 21.48
N LEU A 372 13.23 -15.71 20.60
CA LEU A 372 11.95 -16.08 20.01
C LEU A 372 11.32 -17.14 20.93
N LEU A 373 10.16 -16.87 21.52
CA LEU A 373 9.60 -17.71 22.58
C LEU A 373 8.69 -18.82 22.08
N ASN A 374 8.11 -18.65 20.89
CA ASN A 374 7.19 -19.61 20.27
C ASN A 374 7.24 -19.45 18.74
N ARG A 375 6.55 -20.34 18.01
CA ARG A 375 6.53 -20.37 16.54
C ARG A 375 5.96 -19.12 15.85
N HIS A 376 5.31 -18.23 16.60
CA HIS A 376 4.83 -16.94 16.10
C HIS A 376 5.75 -15.78 16.46
N SER A 377 6.80 -16.04 17.26
CA SER A 377 7.88 -15.09 17.45
C SER A 377 8.77 -15.09 16.22
N PHE A 378 8.92 -13.92 15.61
CA PHE A 378 9.79 -13.73 14.46
C PHE A 378 10.52 -12.41 14.55
N ILE A 379 11.61 -12.31 13.79
CA ILE A 379 12.27 -11.06 13.43
C ILE A 379 12.28 -10.97 11.92
N THR A 380 11.76 -9.88 11.37
CA THR A 380 11.81 -9.61 9.94
C THR A 380 12.69 -8.40 9.71
N ILE A 381 13.89 -8.59 9.17
CA ILE A 381 14.76 -7.48 8.79
C ILE A 381 14.31 -7.00 7.41
N LYS A 382 13.76 -5.78 7.35
CA LYS A 382 13.19 -5.19 6.13
C LYS A 382 14.18 -4.32 5.37
N LYS A 383 15.15 -3.74 6.09
CA LYS A 383 16.01 -2.72 5.53
C LYS A 383 17.35 -2.67 6.27
N ILE A 384 18.40 -2.39 5.52
CA ILE A 384 19.71 -2.02 6.05
C ILE A 384 20.01 -0.60 5.61
N ILE A 385 20.45 0.25 6.53
CA ILE A 385 20.87 1.61 6.27
C ILE A 385 22.33 1.70 6.67
N LEU A 386 23.19 2.06 5.73
CA LEU A 386 24.57 2.41 6.03
C LEU A 386 24.64 3.93 6.20
N ILE A 387 25.27 4.37 7.27
CA ILE A 387 25.46 5.79 7.58
C ILE A 387 26.94 6.06 7.41
N PRO A 388 27.37 6.71 6.30
CA PRO A 388 28.77 7.01 6.06
C PRO A 388 29.33 7.91 7.16
N LEU A 389 30.49 7.53 7.72
CA LEU A 389 31.22 8.32 8.70
C LEU A 389 32.23 9.28 8.04
N PHE A 390 32.04 9.53 6.73
CA PHE A 390 32.88 10.37 5.90
C PHE A 390 32.04 11.13 4.87
N ASP A 391 32.55 12.26 4.40
CA ASP A 391 31.91 13.06 3.36
C ASP A 391 32.10 12.43 1.97
N TRP A 392 31.05 12.47 1.15
CA TRP A 392 31.07 11.99 -0.24
C TRP A 392 30.24 12.92 -1.15
N LYS A 393 30.63 13.03 -2.41
CA LYS A 393 29.97 13.90 -3.41
C LYS A 393 29.30 13.13 -4.54
N LYS A 394 29.70 11.88 -4.77
CA LYS A 394 29.17 11.01 -5.83
C LYS A 394 28.83 9.61 -5.28
N PRO A 395 27.72 8.98 -5.70
CA PRO A 395 27.32 7.65 -5.20
C PRO A 395 28.42 6.58 -5.32
N ASP A 396 29.26 6.64 -6.35
CA ASP A 396 30.34 5.67 -6.60
C ASP A 396 31.45 5.66 -5.54
N GLU A 397 31.56 6.73 -4.75
CA GLU A 397 32.62 6.90 -3.75
C GLU A 397 32.39 6.01 -2.51
N TRP A 398 31.14 5.80 -2.10
CA TRP A 398 30.83 4.92 -0.98
C TRP A 398 30.64 3.46 -1.42
N THR A 399 30.14 3.21 -2.64
CA THR A 399 29.98 1.84 -3.19
C THR A 399 31.33 1.13 -3.32
N SER A 400 32.37 1.84 -3.78
CA SER A 400 33.73 1.28 -3.86
C SER A 400 34.29 0.87 -2.48
N ARG A 401 33.94 1.62 -1.42
CA ARG A 401 34.39 1.32 -0.05
C ARG A 401 33.65 0.14 0.55
N ILE A 402 32.34 0.03 0.39
CA ILE A 402 31.58 -1.11 0.88
C ILE A 402 32.00 -2.42 0.19
N PHE A 403 32.35 -2.41 -1.10
CA PHE A 403 32.90 -3.60 -1.77
C PHE A 403 34.27 -4.01 -1.22
N LYS A 404 35.09 -3.02 -0.83
CA LYS A 404 36.42 -3.26 -0.24
C LYS A 404 36.32 -3.75 1.21
N GLU A 405 35.45 -3.14 2.01
CA GLU A 405 35.25 -3.49 3.42
C GLU A 405 34.41 -4.77 3.57
N ASN A 406 33.53 -5.06 2.61
CA ASN A 406 32.59 -6.19 2.58
C ASN A 406 31.95 -6.46 3.95
N PRO A 407 31.10 -5.55 4.47
CA PRO A 407 30.39 -5.81 5.70
C PRO A 407 29.39 -6.95 5.51
N GLU A 408 29.30 -7.84 6.50
CA GLU A 408 28.48 -9.04 6.49
C GLU A 408 27.62 -9.12 7.75
N LEU A 409 26.34 -9.39 7.58
CA LEU A 409 25.43 -9.68 8.69
C LEU A 409 25.41 -11.19 8.93
N HIS A 410 25.98 -11.62 10.05
CA HIS A 410 25.92 -12.99 10.54
C HIS A 410 24.69 -13.16 11.43
N ILE A 411 23.83 -14.12 11.09
CA ILE A 411 22.65 -14.47 11.87
C ILE A 411 22.86 -15.87 12.42
N GLU A 412 22.84 -16.02 13.73
CA GLU A 412 22.97 -17.28 14.44
C GLU A 412 21.68 -17.56 15.20
N CYS A 413 21.20 -18.79 15.17
CA CYS A 413 19.98 -19.21 15.83
C CYS A 413 20.20 -20.53 16.56
N LYS A 414 20.02 -20.52 17.88
CA LYS A 414 20.18 -21.68 18.75
C LYS A 414 18.86 -22.07 19.38
N ASN A 415 18.39 -23.28 19.11
CA ASN A 415 17.13 -23.77 19.65
C ASN A 415 17.32 -24.42 21.04
N LYS A 416 16.22 -24.70 21.75
CA LYS A 416 16.26 -25.32 23.09
C LYS A 416 16.87 -26.73 23.09
N LYS A 417 16.84 -27.44 21.95
CA LYS A 417 17.38 -28.80 21.82
C LYS A 417 18.90 -28.81 21.61
N GLY A 418 19.51 -27.64 21.42
CA GLY A 418 20.94 -27.49 21.18
C GLY A 418 21.33 -27.50 19.70
N ASP A 419 20.36 -27.47 18.78
CA ASP A 419 20.65 -27.28 17.36
C ASP A 419 21.05 -25.81 17.13
N ASP A 420 22.14 -25.63 16.39
CA ASP A 420 22.69 -24.33 16.02
C ASP A 420 22.63 -24.19 14.49
N ARG A 421 22.11 -23.06 14.02
CA ARG A 421 22.00 -22.73 12.61
C ARG A 421 22.50 -21.33 12.39
N SER A 422 23.26 -21.12 11.33
CA SER A 422 23.76 -19.79 10.99
C SER A 422 23.72 -19.51 9.50
N GLN A 423 23.57 -18.23 9.16
CA GLN A 423 23.62 -17.74 7.80
C GLN A 423 24.35 -16.40 7.73
N LEU A 424 25.18 -16.25 6.69
CA LEU A 424 25.90 -15.01 6.39
C LEU A 424 25.21 -14.29 5.24
N PHE A 425 24.94 -13.00 5.43
CA PHE A 425 24.39 -12.12 4.42
C PHE A 425 25.40 -11.02 4.11
N SER A 426 26.04 -11.08 2.94
CA SER A 426 26.93 -10.00 2.49
C SER A 426 26.12 -8.75 2.18
N ILE A 427 26.43 -7.65 2.85
CA ILE A 427 25.71 -6.38 2.65
C ILE A 427 26.04 -5.80 1.27
N SER A 428 27.26 -6.03 0.77
CA SER A 428 27.65 -5.63 -0.59
C SER A 428 26.86 -6.36 -1.68
N GLY A 429 26.36 -7.57 -1.39
CA GLY A 429 25.46 -8.31 -2.27
C GLY A 429 24.08 -7.67 -2.48
N PHE A 430 23.69 -6.69 -1.66
CA PHE A 430 22.41 -5.97 -1.78
C PHE A 430 22.53 -4.62 -2.51
N ILE A 431 23.70 -4.29 -3.04
CA ILE A 431 23.91 -3.03 -3.77
C ILE A 431 23.18 -3.11 -5.12
N SER A 432 22.17 -2.26 -5.29
CA SER A 432 21.56 -2.00 -6.59
C SER A 432 22.24 -0.79 -7.25
N PRO A 433 22.61 -0.86 -8.54
CA PRO A 433 23.20 0.27 -9.28
C PRO A 433 22.31 1.53 -9.34
N ILE A 434 21.05 1.44 -8.91
CA ILE A 434 20.01 2.48 -9.05
C ILE A 434 19.87 3.32 -7.76
N HIS A 435 20.52 2.93 -6.65
CA HIS A 435 20.28 3.55 -5.34
C HIS A 435 21.22 4.73 -5.08
N TYR A 436 20.65 5.95 -5.04
CA TYR A 436 21.36 7.19 -4.73
C TYR A 436 21.67 7.39 -3.24
N GLN A 437 21.17 6.52 -2.37
CA GLN A 437 21.39 6.56 -0.93
C GLN A 437 21.88 5.20 -0.43
N PRO A 438 22.70 5.17 0.63
CA PRO A 438 23.22 3.95 1.26
C PRO A 438 22.13 3.23 2.07
N VAL A 439 20.99 2.97 1.44
CA VAL A 439 19.75 2.49 2.05
C VAL A 439 19.23 1.33 1.21
N PHE A 440 19.25 0.13 1.78
CA PHE A 440 18.94 -1.13 1.12
C PHE A 440 17.63 -1.66 1.66
N THR A 441 16.58 -1.66 0.83
CA THR A 441 15.29 -2.26 1.18
C THR A 441 15.20 -3.63 0.55
N PHE A 442 14.91 -4.66 1.33
CA PHE A 442 14.84 -6.02 0.81
C PHE A 442 13.55 -6.23 0.02
N SER A 443 13.66 -6.71 -1.22
CA SER A 443 12.51 -7.22 -1.99
C SER A 443 11.91 -8.48 -1.36
N HIS A 444 12.77 -9.28 -0.70
CA HIS A 444 12.41 -10.40 0.15
C HIS A 444 13.08 -10.20 1.52
N PRO A 445 12.34 -9.72 2.53
CA PRO A 445 12.89 -9.50 3.88
C PRO A 445 13.53 -10.76 4.46
N ILE A 446 14.51 -10.58 5.34
CA ILE A 446 15.10 -11.71 6.08
C ILE A 446 14.16 -12.04 7.24
N HIS A 447 13.42 -13.13 7.12
CA HIS A 447 12.50 -13.66 8.12
C HIS A 447 13.20 -14.70 8.99
N ILE A 448 13.42 -14.38 10.26
CA ILE A 448 14.03 -15.25 11.26
C ILE A 448 12.90 -15.80 12.14
N PRO A 449 12.80 -17.13 12.33
CA PRO A 449 13.80 -18.16 12.01
C PRO A 449 13.67 -18.77 10.61
N MET A 450 12.60 -18.47 9.85
CA MET A 450 12.24 -19.18 8.61
C MET A 450 13.36 -19.28 7.57
N ASN A 451 14.14 -18.22 7.33
CA ASN A 451 15.23 -18.23 6.37
C ASN A 451 16.39 -19.15 6.76
N LEU A 452 16.56 -19.47 8.05
CA LEU A 452 17.61 -20.36 8.55
C LEU A 452 17.10 -21.81 8.73
N TRP A 453 15.82 -22.06 8.48
CA TRP A 453 15.18 -23.35 8.65
C TRP A 453 14.64 -23.88 7.33
N GLU A 454 14.95 -25.15 6.99
CA GLU A 454 14.38 -25.80 5.80
C GLU A 454 12.84 -25.94 5.90
N ASP A 455 12.34 -26.15 7.13
CA ASP A 455 10.92 -26.22 7.50
C ASP A 455 10.63 -25.35 8.74
N GLU A 456 9.43 -24.78 8.85
CA GLU A 456 9.03 -23.97 10.01
C GLU A 456 9.33 -24.69 11.34
N PRO A 457 10.09 -24.08 12.29
CA PRO A 457 10.47 -24.75 13.52
C PRO A 457 9.25 -25.20 14.31
N ARG A 458 9.32 -26.40 14.89
CA ARG A 458 8.22 -26.98 15.68
C ARG A 458 8.16 -26.31 17.06
N ASP A 459 6.98 -26.31 17.68
CA ASP A 459 6.76 -25.74 19.02
C ASP A 459 7.77 -26.20 20.09
N ASN A 460 8.28 -27.44 19.98
CA ASN A 460 9.22 -28.00 20.93
C ASN A 460 10.68 -27.59 20.70
N GLU A 461 10.98 -26.81 19.66
CA GLU A 461 12.30 -26.24 19.37
C GLU A 461 12.48 -24.86 20.03
N PHE A 462 11.39 -24.20 20.43
CA PHE A 462 11.43 -22.92 21.12
C PHE A 462 11.75 -23.06 22.64
N PRO A 463 12.35 -22.03 23.27
CA PRO A 463 12.76 -20.75 22.68
C PRO A 463 13.97 -20.90 21.74
N ILE A 464 14.05 -20.02 20.75
CA ILE A 464 15.19 -19.89 19.83
C ILE A 464 15.92 -18.60 20.19
N GLU A 465 17.17 -18.71 20.60
CA GLU A 465 18.08 -17.58 20.79
C GLU A 465 18.60 -17.15 19.43
N VAL A 466 18.41 -15.88 19.07
CA VAL A 466 18.86 -15.30 17.81
C VAL A 466 19.95 -14.29 18.12
N THR A 467 21.12 -14.42 17.52
CA THR A 467 22.22 -13.46 17.62
C THR A 467 22.52 -12.88 16.25
N LEU A 468 22.39 -11.56 16.13
CA LEU A 468 22.79 -10.79 14.94
C LEU A 468 24.17 -10.21 15.21
N THR A 469 25.16 -10.53 14.37
CA THR A 469 26.54 -10.04 14.50
C THR A 469 27.00 -9.42 13.18
N LEU A 470 27.48 -8.18 13.22
CA LEU A 470 28.09 -7.52 12.08
C LEU A 470 29.59 -7.84 12.00
N LYS A 471 30.04 -8.33 10.86
CA LYS A 471 31.45 -8.61 10.54
C LYS A 471 31.90 -7.78 9.33
N SER A 472 33.20 -7.61 9.15
CA SER A 472 33.80 -6.87 8.03
C SER A 472 35.19 -7.42 7.73
N LEU A 473 35.67 -7.27 6.50
CA LEU A 473 37.06 -7.55 6.13
C LEU A 473 38.03 -6.45 6.60
N ALA A 474 37.51 -5.25 6.88
CA ALA A 474 38.30 -4.15 7.43
C ALA A 474 38.28 -4.16 8.97
N GLU A 475 39.40 -3.77 9.58
CA GLU A 475 39.52 -3.63 11.04
C GLU A 475 38.60 -2.53 11.60
N GLU A 476 38.38 -1.46 10.82
CA GLU A 476 37.40 -0.42 11.12
C GLU A 476 36.49 -0.19 9.92
N LEU A 477 35.17 -0.17 10.15
CA LEU A 477 34.17 0.19 9.15
C LEU A 477 34.10 1.70 8.99
N SER A 478 34.00 2.17 7.73
CA SER A 478 33.77 3.59 7.45
C SER A 478 32.28 3.97 7.48
N PHE A 479 31.42 3.09 8.01
CA PHE A 479 29.97 3.23 8.08
C PHE A 479 29.44 2.72 9.43
N ASP A 480 28.44 3.41 9.99
CA ASP A 480 27.53 2.75 10.94
C ASP A 480 26.50 1.92 10.17
N VAL A 481 26.12 0.76 10.71
CA VAL A 481 25.10 -0.10 10.10
C VAL A 481 23.84 -0.10 10.96
N MET A 482 22.72 0.28 10.36
CA MET A 482 21.42 0.31 11.01
C MET A 482 20.47 -0.68 10.34
N LEU A 483 19.98 -1.65 11.09
CA LEU A 483 18.94 -2.58 10.65
C LEU A 483 17.58 -2.02 11.03
N VAL A 484 16.63 -2.03 10.11
CA VAL A 484 15.21 -1.81 10.42
C VAL A 484 14.53 -3.15 10.41
N TYR A 485 13.96 -3.54 11.56
CA TYR A 485 13.29 -4.81 11.70
C TYR A 485 11.90 -4.67 12.34
N ASP A 486 11.02 -5.58 11.94
CA ASP A 486 9.78 -5.89 12.63
C ASP A 486 10.00 -7.12 13.51
N GLY A 487 9.27 -7.20 14.62
CA GLY A 487 9.26 -8.43 15.40
C GLY A 487 8.04 -8.60 16.29
N ALA A 488 7.61 -9.84 16.43
CA ALA A 488 6.74 -10.29 17.50
C ALA A 488 7.62 -10.86 18.62
N LEU A 489 8.18 -9.97 19.43
CA LEU A 489 9.05 -10.31 20.56
C LEU A 489 8.29 -9.94 21.84
N GLU A 490 8.04 -10.90 22.73
CA GLU A 490 7.63 -10.52 24.09
C GLU A 490 8.84 -10.14 24.95
N ALA A 491 8.56 -9.23 25.88
CA ALA A 491 9.47 -8.35 26.58
C ALA A 491 10.50 -9.05 27.49
N ASN A 492 11.63 -8.37 27.70
CA ASN A 492 12.34 -8.48 28.98
C ASN A 492 11.48 -7.93 30.11
#